data_AF-A0A8T4I649-F1
#
_entry.id   AF-A0A8T4I649-F1
#
_cell.length_a   1.000
_cell.length_b   1.000
_cell.length_c   1.000
_cell.angle_alpha   90.00
_cell.angle_beta   90.00
_cell.angle_gamma   90.00
#
_symmetry.space_group_name_H-M   'P 1'
#
loop_
_entity.id
_entity.type
_entity.pdbx_description
1 polymer ?
#
loop_
_entity_poly.entity_id
_entity_poly.type
_entity_poly.pdbx_seq_one_letter_code
_entity_poly.pdbx_strand_id
1 'polypeptide(L)' 'HTYYWSPVRGGAEARAGRYAREAMKPVEVCAGKRIHLVRHAHQAHMDEDGHPRVVVEERQGHRLQGVEGVYS' A
#
# COMPACT_ATOMS: atom_id res chain seq x y z
N HIS A 1 1.22 9.39 0.52
CA HIS A 1 1.67 7.98 0.45
C HIS A 1 0.63 7.09 -0.22
N THR A 2 0.21 7.42 -1.44
CA THR A 2 -0.71 6.60 -2.26
C THR A 2 0.02 5.86 -3.37
N TYR A 3 1.23 6.31 -3.72
CA TYR A 3 2.03 5.79 -4.83
C TYR A 3 2.30 4.28 -4.73
N TYR A 4 2.51 3.75 -3.52
CA TYR A 4 2.80 2.33 -3.29
C TYR A 4 1.60 1.44 -3.65
N TRP A 5 0.38 1.87 -3.33
CA TRP A 5 -0.85 1.10 -3.51
C TRP A 5 -1.57 1.38 -4.83
N SER A 6 -1.22 2.46 -5.53
CA SER A 6 -1.81 2.80 -6.83
C SER A 6 -1.74 1.66 -7.86
N PRO A 7 -0.62 0.93 -8.01
CA PRO A 7 -0.54 -0.21 -8.92
C PRO A 7 -1.54 -1.34 -8.61
N VAL A 8 -1.80 -1.61 -7.34
CA VAL A 8 -2.74 -2.67 -6.92
C VAL A 8 -4.18 -2.31 -7.33
N ARG A 9 -4.56 -1.04 -7.17
CA ARG A 9 -5.90 -0.54 -7.53
C ARG A 9 -6.07 -0.32 -9.03
N GLY A 10 -5.09 0.33 -9.66
CA GLY A 10 -5.24 0.90 -11.00
C GLY A 10 -4.46 0.18 -12.08
N GLY A 11 -3.69 -0.84 -11.71
CA GLY A 11 -2.64 -1.33 -12.60
C GLY A 11 -1.55 -0.29 -12.76
N ALA A 12 -0.62 -0.59 -13.65
CA ALA A 12 0.62 0.12 -13.71
C ALA A 12 1.25 -0.09 -15.09
N GLU A 13 1.56 0.99 -15.79
CA GLU A 13 2.32 0.90 -17.04
C GLU A 13 3.74 0.38 -16.78
N ALA A 14 4.34 -0.19 -17.82
CA ALA A 14 5.74 -0.58 -17.81
C ALA A 14 6.63 0.66 -17.58
N ARG A 15 7.73 0.50 -16.84
CA ARG A 15 8.77 1.53 -16.71
C ARG A 15 10.14 0.96 -17.01
N ALA A 16 10.98 1.75 -17.67
CA ALA A 16 12.37 1.41 -17.96
C ALA A 16 13.35 2.16 -17.02
N GLY A 17 14.63 1.74 -17.02
CA GLY A 17 15.70 2.37 -16.24
C GLY A 17 16.08 1.60 -14.97
N ARG A 18 16.78 2.26 -14.04
CA ARG A 18 17.29 1.66 -12.77
C ARG A 18 16.22 0.91 -11.99
N TYR A 19 14.99 1.36 -12.10
CA TYR A 19 13.86 0.82 -11.39
C TYR A 19 12.90 0.09 -12.33
N ALA A 20 13.37 -0.62 -13.35
CA ALA A 20 12.49 -1.26 -14.34
C ALA A 20 11.36 -2.10 -13.72
N ARG A 21 10.18 -2.07 -14.34
CA ARG A 21 9.01 -2.87 -13.96
C ARG A 21 8.16 -3.12 -15.20
N GLU A 22 7.58 -4.30 -15.32
CA GLU A 22 6.65 -4.63 -16.39
C GLU A 22 5.28 -3.97 -16.19
N ALA A 23 4.47 -3.97 -17.25
CA ALA A 23 3.08 -3.55 -17.12
C ALA A 23 2.34 -4.53 -16.22
N MET A 24 1.54 -4.00 -15.29
CA MET A 24 0.75 -4.78 -14.34
C MET A 24 -0.72 -4.43 -14.49
N LYS A 25 -1.56 -5.45 -14.57
CA LYS A 25 -3.01 -5.28 -14.50
C LYS A 25 -3.43 -4.92 -13.07
N PRO A 26 -4.52 -4.15 -12.89
CA PRO A 26 -5.10 -3.97 -11.57
C PRO A 26 -5.49 -5.32 -10.98
N VAL A 27 -5.38 -5.46 -9.66
CA VAL A 27 -5.96 -6.60 -8.95
C VAL A 27 -7.47 -6.43 -8.99
N GLU A 28 -8.18 -7.38 -9.59
CA GLU A 28 -9.60 -7.25 -9.95
C GLU A 28 -10.47 -6.84 -8.75
N VAL A 29 -10.30 -7.51 -7.60
CA VAL A 29 -11.04 -7.17 -6.38
C VAL A 29 -10.75 -5.76 -5.87
N CYS A 30 -9.57 -5.20 -6.16
CA CYS A 30 -9.17 -3.85 -5.73
C CYS A 30 -9.47 -2.76 -6.77
N ALA A 31 -9.87 -3.14 -7.97
CA ALA A 31 -10.09 -2.21 -9.08
C ALA A 31 -11.16 -1.17 -8.72
N GLY A 32 -10.87 0.11 -8.99
CA GLY A 32 -11.80 1.21 -8.74
C GLY A 32 -12.03 1.58 -7.26
N LYS A 33 -11.67 0.72 -6.29
CA LYS A 33 -11.87 0.98 -4.86
C LYS A 33 -11.10 2.22 -4.38
N ARG A 34 -11.58 2.83 -3.29
CA ARG A 34 -10.84 3.87 -2.56
C ARG A 34 -9.51 3.30 -2.08
N ILE A 35 -8.42 4.03 -2.28
CA ILE A 35 -7.07 3.57 -1.90
C ILE A 35 -6.90 3.31 -0.40
N HIS A 36 -7.69 4.01 0.43
CA HIS A 36 -7.83 3.73 1.86
C HIS A 36 -8.21 2.26 2.13
N LEU A 37 -9.13 1.70 1.35
CA LEU A 37 -9.61 0.32 1.56
C LEU A 37 -8.53 -0.70 1.20
N VAL A 38 -7.73 -0.42 0.17
CA VAL A 38 -6.60 -1.28 -0.22
C VAL A 38 -5.52 -1.28 0.86
N ARG A 39 -5.19 -0.10 1.39
CA ARG A 39 -4.27 0.08 2.52
C ARG A 39 -4.74 -0.70 3.75
N HIS A 40 -5.96 -0.44 4.18
CA HIS A 40 -6.53 -1.07 5.36
C HIS A 40 -6.62 -2.59 5.24
N ALA A 41 -7.03 -3.13 4.09
CA ALA A 41 -7.08 -4.58 3.88
C ALA A 41 -5.70 -5.25 3.99
N HIS A 42 -4.62 -4.55 3.59
CA HIS A 42 -3.28 -5.12 3.65
C HIS A 42 -2.61 -5.02 5.03
N GLN A 43 -3.12 -4.18 5.93
CA GLN A 43 -2.53 -3.99 7.25
C GLN A 43 -2.43 -5.29 8.04
N ALA A 44 -3.50 -6.10 8.06
CA ALA A 44 -3.52 -7.37 8.77
C ALA A 44 -2.42 -8.34 8.29
N HIS A 45 -2.21 -8.43 6.99
CA HIS A 45 -1.11 -9.24 6.44
C HIS A 45 0.25 -8.75 6.93
N MET A 46 0.46 -7.44 6.98
CA MET A 46 1.73 -6.89 7.46
C MET A 46 1.96 -7.14 8.95
N ASP A 47 0.89 -7.07 9.75
CA ASP A 47 0.94 -7.34 11.18
C ASP A 47 1.24 -8.82 11.45
N GLU A 48 0.59 -9.74 10.71
CA GLU A 48 0.80 -11.19 10.80
C GLU A 48 2.22 -11.59 10.36
N ASP A 49 2.76 -10.94 9.32
CA ASP A 49 4.13 -11.14 8.85
C ASP A 49 5.19 -10.53 9.79
N GLY A 50 4.77 -9.82 10.84
CA GLY A 50 5.66 -9.26 11.86
C GLY A 50 6.48 -8.04 11.39
N HIS A 51 5.96 -7.27 10.44
CA HIS A 51 6.65 -6.07 9.97
C HIS A 51 6.81 -5.02 11.09
N PRO A 52 7.93 -4.27 11.12
CA PRO A 52 8.10 -3.17 12.08
C PRO A 52 6.99 -2.13 11.94
N ARG A 53 6.48 -1.64 13.08
CA ARG A 53 5.34 -0.70 13.14
C ARG A 53 5.53 0.52 12.23
N VAL A 54 6.75 1.07 12.21
CA VAL A 54 7.12 2.21 11.35
C VAL A 54 6.88 1.96 9.85
N VAL A 55 7.08 0.71 9.40
CA VAL A 55 6.86 0.30 8.01
C VAL A 55 5.37 0.15 7.73
N VAL A 56 4.62 -0.44 8.67
CA VAL A 56 3.16 -0.56 8.59
C VAL A 56 2.54 0.83 8.48
N GLU A 57 2.90 1.75 9.38
CA GLU A 57 2.38 3.12 9.42
C GLU A 57 2.74 3.94 8.17
N GLU A 58 3.97 3.81 7.64
CA GLU A 58 4.37 4.47 6.38
C GLU A 58 3.50 4.00 5.19
N ARG A 59 3.22 2.69 5.12
CA ARG A 59 2.35 2.11 4.07
C ARG A 59 0.87 2.40 4.30
N GLN A 60 0.46 2.49 5.55
CA GLN A 60 -0.81 3.07 5.99
C GLN A 60 -0.81 4.59 5.86
N GLY A 61 0.22 5.19 5.26
CA GLY A 61 0.38 6.61 4.93
C GLY A 61 0.09 7.56 6.09
N HIS A 62 0.42 7.12 7.30
CA HIS A 62 0.50 7.96 8.48
C HIS A 62 1.64 8.96 8.27
N ARG A 63 1.32 10.25 8.40
CA ARG A 63 2.33 11.32 8.29
C ARG A 63 3.18 11.43 9.55
N LEU A 64 2.60 11.09 10.69
CA LEU A 64 3.25 11.04 11.99
C LEU A 64 3.31 9.59 12.43
N GLN A 65 4.52 9.10 12.71
CA GLN A 65 4.75 7.76 13.25
C GLN A 65 4.29 7.72 14.71
N GLY A 66 3.67 6.62 15.13
CA GLY A 66 3.02 6.46 16.42
C GLY A 66 1.57 6.96 16.47
N VAL A 67 1.01 7.48 15.36
CA VAL A 67 -0.38 7.93 15.32
C VAL A 67 -1.36 6.75 15.38
N GLU A 68 -0.95 5.56 14.99
CA GLU A 68 -1.77 4.37 15.22
C GLU A 68 -2.08 4.18 16.71
N GLY A 69 -1.10 4.42 17.58
CA GLY A 69 -1.24 4.24 19.03
C GLY A 69 -2.18 5.23 19.73
N VAL A 70 -2.69 6.26 19.03
CA VAL A 70 -3.74 7.16 19.57
C VAL A 70 -5.15 6.76 19.17
N TYR A 71 -5.31 5.73 18.32
CA TYR A 71 -6.60 5.14 17.98
C TYR A 71 -6.93 3.89 18.81
N SER A 72 -6.01 3.49 19.70
CA SER A 72 -6.11 2.32 20.59
C SER A 72 -6.92 2.59 21.86
#